data_AF-A0A832WIH3-F1
#
_entry.id   AF-A0A832WIH3-F1
#
_cell.length_a   1.000
_cell.length_b   1.000
_cell.length_c   1.000
_cell.angle_alpha   90.00
_cell.angle_beta   90.00
_cell.angle_gamma   90.00
#
_symmetry.space_group_name_H-M   'P 1'
#
loop_
_entity.id
_entity.type
_entity.pdbx_description
1 polymer ?
#
loop_
_entity_poly.entity_id
_entity_poly.type
_entity_poly.pdbx_seq_one_letter_code
_entity_poly.pdbx_strand_id
1 'polypeptide(L)'
;MKRYGLPILVVILLLGIPQALAVYSYTAKLYPGDVVYINNLPIMIDRDKDTNITAAILHIGDRLIIIKEGEKKEINSIEISVSSFNNYAILSISSEKPFEVKFSNEETSQKLETLKEENEKLKEQIQNLTKENEQLKNENAQLKRRISDLEKHLKEAKAQDISELQVQINNLTRENRELKEKIANQTNTINQLKAKAKFLEQQNNEYRTLITKLLEEQAKKSEQSYIEKAKREKLIGSVILKTLLVATGITGLIGFLLYRDKRSWEYGGL
;
A
#
# COMPACT_ATOMS: atom_id res chain seq x y z
N MET A 1 64.53 -11.91 -27.93
CA MET A 1 65.59 -10.89 -28.07
C MET A 1 65.62 -10.41 -29.51
N LYS A 2 65.07 -9.22 -29.81
CA LYS A 2 65.15 -8.61 -31.15
C LYS A 2 66.57 -8.08 -31.35
N ARG A 3 67.32 -8.66 -32.27
CA ARG A 3 68.66 -8.19 -32.66
C ARG A 3 68.52 -7.28 -33.86
N TYR A 4 68.63 -5.98 -33.63
CA TYR A 4 68.65 -4.97 -34.68
C TYR A 4 69.96 -5.13 -35.47
N GLY A 5 69.87 -5.57 -36.73
CA GLY A 5 71.00 -5.54 -37.66
C GLY A 5 71.27 -4.10 -38.08
N LEU A 6 72.51 -3.64 -37.90
CA LEU A 6 72.95 -2.33 -38.37
C LEU A 6 72.83 -2.25 -39.92
N PRO A 7 72.11 -1.27 -40.48
CA PRO A 7 72.11 -1.04 -41.92
C PRO A 7 73.42 -0.34 -42.31
N ILE A 8 74.27 -1.01 -43.10
CA ILE A 8 75.42 -0.36 -43.73
C ILE A 8 74.93 0.18 -45.08
N LEU A 9 74.74 1.51 -45.16
CA LEU A 9 74.46 2.21 -46.41
C LEU A 9 75.79 2.51 -47.12
N VAL A 10 76.10 1.77 -48.18
CA VAL A 10 77.30 2.02 -49.00
C VAL A 10 76.87 2.77 -50.26
N VAL A 11 77.25 4.04 -50.35
CA VAL A 11 77.14 4.83 -51.60
C VAL A 11 78.45 4.66 -52.35
N ILE A 12 78.45 3.88 -53.43
CA ILE A 12 79.62 3.76 -54.32
C ILE A 12 79.46 4.78 -55.44
N LEU A 13 80.24 5.85 -55.38
CA LEU A 13 80.29 6.91 -56.39
C LEU A 13 81.45 6.60 -57.36
N LEU A 14 81.14 5.93 -58.47
CA LEU A 14 82.12 5.60 -59.52
C LEU A 14 82.51 6.85 -60.32
N LEU A 15 83.55 7.54 -59.87
CA LEU A 15 84.19 8.66 -60.57
C LEU A 15 85.07 8.12 -61.71
N GLY A 16 84.64 8.24 -62.97
CA GLY A 16 85.53 7.97 -64.11
C GLY A 16 84.95 7.67 -65.48
N ILE A 17 83.63 7.77 -65.72
CA ILE A 17 83.03 7.61 -67.06
C ILE A 17 81.97 8.71 -67.25
N PRO A 18 81.93 9.43 -68.39
CA PRO A 18 80.94 10.48 -68.59
C PRO A 18 79.55 9.82 -68.68
N GLN A 19 78.65 10.21 -67.76
CA GLN A 19 77.34 9.61 -67.43
C GLN A 19 77.36 8.52 -66.34
N ALA A 20 78.03 8.74 -65.21
CA ALA A 20 77.80 7.91 -64.01
C ALA A 20 76.44 8.28 -63.38
N LEU A 21 75.37 7.56 -63.73
CA LEU A 21 74.10 7.55 -63.01
C LEU A 21 74.36 7.18 -61.54
N ALA A 22 73.81 7.93 -60.60
CA ALA A 22 73.87 7.58 -59.18
C ALA A 22 73.03 6.33 -58.94
N VAL A 23 73.67 5.24 -58.52
CA VAL A 23 72.98 3.99 -58.17
C VAL A 23 72.82 3.95 -56.65
N TYR A 24 71.57 3.95 -56.19
CA TYR A 24 71.23 3.70 -54.79
C TYR A 24 71.26 2.20 -54.57
N SER A 25 72.00 1.74 -53.55
CA SER A 25 72.07 0.33 -53.21
C SER A 25 71.87 0.09 -51.72
N TYR A 26 71.22 -1.02 -51.40
CA TYR A 26 70.98 -1.45 -50.04
C TYR A 26 71.20 -2.95 -49.95
N THR A 27 71.92 -3.38 -48.91
CA THR A 27 72.12 -4.80 -48.63
C THR A 27 71.73 -5.07 -47.18
N ALA A 28 70.86 -6.07 -46.99
CA ALA A 28 70.43 -6.51 -45.67
C ALA A 28 70.73 -7.99 -45.44
N LYS A 29 71.14 -8.28 -44.21
CA LYS A 29 71.18 -9.62 -43.66
C LYS A 29 69.79 -9.96 -43.09
N LEU A 30 69.16 -10.99 -43.62
CA LEU A 30 67.80 -11.42 -43.26
C LEU A 30 67.75 -12.92 -43.03
N TYR A 31 66.93 -13.38 -42.09
CA TYR A 31 66.69 -14.80 -41.88
C TYR A 31 65.37 -15.22 -42.56
N PRO A 32 65.19 -16.52 -42.90
CA PRO A 32 63.90 -17.01 -43.35
C PRO A 32 62.78 -16.63 -42.36
N GLY A 33 61.71 -16.01 -42.88
CA GLY A 33 60.61 -15.41 -42.11
C GLY A 33 60.73 -13.90 -41.90
N ASP A 34 61.89 -13.29 -42.14
CA ASP A 34 62.04 -11.84 -42.05
C ASP A 34 61.37 -11.14 -43.24
N VAL A 35 60.79 -9.97 -42.98
CA VAL A 35 60.15 -9.12 -44.00
C VAL A 35 60.79 -7.74 -44.00
N VAL A 36 61.17 -7.26 -45.19
CA VAL A 36 61.65 -5.90 -45.42
C VAL A 36 60.71 -5.20 -46.37
N TYR A 37 60.40 -3.94 -46.09
CA TYR A 37 59.54 -3.11 -46.90
C TYR A 37 60.39 -2.13 -47.71
N ILE A 38 60.32 -2.21 -49.03
CA ILE A 38 61.00 -1.30 -49.94
C ILE A 38 59.95 -0.43 -50.63
N ASN A 39 59.92 0.88 -50.35
CA ASN A 39 58.82 1.76 -50.81
C ASN A 39 57.44 1.17 -50.50
N ASN A 40 57.27 0.61 -49.29
CA ASN A 40 56.06 -0.09 -48.82
C ASN A 40 55.74 -1.43 -49.52
N LEU A 41 56.61 -1.92 -50.42
CA LEU A 41 56.49 -3.27 -51.00
C LEU A 41 57.11 -4.29 -50.04
N PRO A 42 56.34 -5.24 -49.48
CA PRO A 42 56.88 -6.28 -48.61
C PRO A 42 57.69 -7.30 -49.42
N ILE A 43 58.91 -7.54 -48.96
CA ILE A 43 59.82 -8.58 -49.44
C ILE A 43 60.05 -9.54 -48.28
N MET A 44 59.49 -10.73 -48.37
CA MET A 44 59.70 -11.79 -47.38
C MET A 44 60.84 -12.68 -47.84
N ILE A 45 61.79 -12.97 -46.95
CA ILE A 45 62.78 -14.01 -47.20
C ILE A 45 62.20 -15.33 -46.72
N ASP A 46 62.24 -16.34 -47.57
CA ASP A 46 61.87 -17.70 -47.19
C ASP A 46 62.87 -18.70 -47.75
N ARG A 47 62.79 -19.93 -47.26
CA ARG A 47 63.64 -21.02 -47.70
C ARG A 47 62.77 -22.22 -48.05
N ASP A 48 62.91 -22.70 -49.26
CA ASP A 48 62.23 -23.88 -49.76
C ASP A 48 62.66 -25.10 -48.93
N LYS A 49 61.69 -25.86 -48.40
CA LYS A 49 61.94 -26.96 -47.46
C LYS A 49 62.57 -28.18 -48.13
N ASP A 50 62.32 -28.37 -49.41
CA ASP A 50 62.74 -29.58 -50.14
C ASP A 50 64.09 -29.36 -50.83
N THR A 51 64.30 -28.15 -51.38
CA THR A 51 65.52 -27.79 -52.12
C THR A 51 66.53 -27.01 -51.28
N ASN A 52 66.15 -26.52 -50.10
CA ASN A 52 66.96 -25.68 -49.22
C ASN A 52 67.43 -24.37 -49.90
N ILE A 53 66.79 -23.98 -51.01
CA ILE A 53 67.09 -22.76 -51.76
C ILE A 53 66.41 -21.58 -51.06
N THR A 54 67.19 -20.51 -50.86
CA THR A 54 66.66 -19.26 -50.30
C THR A 54 66.01 -18.44 -51.40
N ALA A 55 64.86 -17.83 -51.14
CA ALA A 55 64.16 -16.99 -52.08
C ALA A 55 63.63 -15.71 -51.42
N ALA A 56 63.58 -14.63 -52.20
CA ALA A 56 62.84 -13.43 -51.87
C ALA A 56 61.45 -13.52 -52.52
N ILE A 57 60.41 -13.36 -51.71
CA ILE A 57 59.01 -13.48 -52.08
C ILE A 57 58.38 -12.10 -51.98
N LEU A 58 57.77 -11.65 -53.08
CA LEU A 58 57.13 -10.34 -53.19
C LEU A 58 55.70 -10.51 -53.69
N HIS A 59 54.80 -9.69 -53.16
CA HIS A 59 53.42 -9.59 -53.63
C HIS A 59 53.19 -8.22 -54.26
N ILE A 60 52.86 -8.20 -55.55
CA ILE A 60 52.55 -6.97 -56.29
C ILE A 60 51.13 -7.09 -56.82
N GLY A 61 50.19 -6.45 -56.12
CA GLY A 61 48.76 -6.71 -56.33
C GLY A 61 48.45 -8.20 -56.11
N ASP A 62 47.84 -8.84 -57.11
CA ASP A 62 47.48 -10.26 -57.05
C ASP A 62 48.58 -11.21 -57.56
N ARG A 63 49.76 -10.68 -57.94
CA ARG A 63 50.86 -11.49 -58.49
C ARG A 63 51.92 -11.80 -57.44
N LEU A 64 52.25 -13.08 -57.31
CA LEU A 64 53.38 -13.57 -56.53
C LEU A 64 54.63 -13.59 -57.41
N ILE A 65 55.69 -12.91 -56.98
CA ILE A 65 57.00 -12.97 -57.61
C ILE A 65 57.97 -13.62 -56.63
N ILE A 66 58.62 -14.68 -57.09
CA ILE A 66 59.68 -15.37 -56.37
C ILE A 66 60.99 -15.09 -57.09
N ILE A 67 62.00 -14.63 -56.35
CA ILE A 67 63.37 -14.43 -56.81
C ILE A 67 64.20 -15.45 -56.06
N LYS A 68 64.65 -16.50 -56.75
CA LYS A 68 65.47 -17.55 -56.14
C LYS A 68 66.91 -17.08 -55.98
N GLU A 69 67.64 -17.76 -55.11
CA GLU A 69 69.07 -17.54 -54.96
C GLU A 69 69.81 -17.58 -56.30
N GLY A 70 70.64 -16.57 -56.54
CA GLY A 70 71.38 -16.40 -57.80
C GLY A 70 70.58 -15.72 -58.92
N GLU A 71 69.27 -15.54 -58.75
CA GLU A 71 68.45 -14.76 -59.69
C GLU A 71 68.48 -13.28 -59.33
N LYS A 72 68.37 -12.46 -60.38
CA LYS A 72 68.15 -11.02 -60.28
C LYS A 72 66.87 -10.68 -61.02
N LYS A 73 66.02 -9.85 -60.42
CA LYS A 73 64.82 -9.33 -61.10
C LYS A 73 64.69 -7.84 -60.88
N GLU A 74 64.35 -7.14 -61.94
CA GLU A 74 63.98 -5.73 -61.88
C GLU A 74 62.47 -5.60 -61.71
N ILE A 75 62.06 -4.85 -60.69
CA ILE A 75 60.67 -4.61 -60.33
C ILE A 75 60.53 -3.12 -60.01
N ASN A 76 59.70 -2.40 -60.76
CA ASN A 76 59.47 -0.95 -60.56
C ASN A 76 60.78 -0.13 -60.54
N SER A 77 61.72 -0.43 -61.45
CA SER A 77 63.06 0.19 -61.51
C SER A 77 63.97 -0.12 -60.32
N ILE A 78 63.66 -1.18 -59.57
CA ILE A 78 64.45 -1.70 -58.47
C ILE A 78 64.92 -3.11 -58.84
N GLU A 79 66.23 -3.30 -59.01
CA GLU A 79 66.85 -4.62 -59.10
C GLU A 79 66.92 -5.23 -57.72
N ILE A 80 66.42 -6.46 -57.59
CA ILE A 80 66.39 -7.23 -56.35
C ILE A 80 67.05 -8.56 -56.61
N SER A 81 67.94 -8.95 -55.72
CA SER A 81 68.62 -10.23 -55.74
C SER A 81 68.81 -10.77 -54.34
N VAL A 82 68.84 -12.09 -54.23
CA VAL A 82 69.06 -12.77 -52.97
C VAL A 82 70.19 -13.77 -53.14
N SER A 83 71.08 -13.82 -52.16
CA SER A 83 72.08 -14.87 -52.02
C SER A 83 72.00 -15.47 -50.63
N SER A 84 72.36 -16.74 -50.47
CA SER A 84 72.43 -17.36 -49.14
C SER A 84 73.87 -17.30 -48.62
N PHE A 85 74.00 -17.15 -47.31
CA PHE A 85 75.26 -17.32 -46.62
C PHE A 85 75.00 -18.02 -45.28
N ASN A 86 75.41 -19.29 -45.19
CA ASN A 86 75.14 -20.15 -44.03
C ASN A 86 73.62 -20.24 -43.71
N ASN A 87 73.21 -19.64 -42.60
CA ASN A 87 71.84 -19.68 -42.09
C ASN A 87 71.04 -18.40 -42.35
N TYR A 88 71.56 -17.46 -43.14
CA TYR A 88 70.87 -16.22 -43.47
C TYR A 88 70.94 -15.93 -44.97
N ALA A 89 70.05 -15.06 -45.41
CA ALA A 89 70.00 -14.48 -46.74
C ALA A 89 70.65 -13.10 -46.75
N ILE A 90 71.31 -12.78 -47.85
CA ILE A 90 71.76 -11.44 -48.19
C ILE A 90 70.83 -10.96 -49.29
N LEU A 91 69.95 -10.03 -48.94
CA LEU A 91 69.08 -9.33 -49.87
C LEU A 91 69.83 -8.10 -50.37
N SER A 92 70.08 -8.04 -51.67
CA SER A 92 70.74 -6.91 -52.33
C SER A 92 69.75 -6.23 -53.27
N ILE A 93 69.59 -4.93 -53.07
CA ILE A 93 68.65 -4.08 -53.77
C ILE A 93 69.42 -2.92 -54.39
N SER A 94 69.14 -2.61 -55.66
CA SER A 94 69.72 -1.46 -56.34
C SER A 94 68.71 -0.76 -57.24
N SER A 95 68.77 0.56 -57.32
CA SER A 95 67.85 1.38 -58.11
C SER A 95 68.54 2.68 -58.54
N GLU A 96 68.14 3.22 -59.68
CA GLU A 96 68.56 4.55 -60.14
C GLU A 96 67.90 5.67 -59.33
N LYS A 97 66.75 5.40 -58.71
CA LYS A 97 66.00 6.34 -57.87
C LYS A 97 66.17 6.00 -56.38
N PRO A 98 66.17 7.01 -55.48
CA PRO A 98 66.12 6.78 -54.05
C PRO A 98 64.93 5.91 -53.67
N PHE A 99 65.10 5.03 -52.68
CA PHE A 99 64.04 4.21 -52.11
C PHE A 99 64.14 4.18 -50.59
N GLU A 100 63.00 3.94 -49.95
CA GLU A 100 62.88 3.81 -48.49
C GLU A 100 62.92 2.33 -48.10
N VAL A 101 63.66 2.02 -47.03
CA VAL A 101 63.74 0.68 -46.42
C VAL A 101 63.17 0.71 -45.02
N LYS A 102 62.16 -0.12 -44.73
CA LYS A 102 61.55 -0.28 -43.41
C LYS A 102 61.53 -1.75 -42.99
N PHE A 103 61.71 -2.01 -41.70
CA PHE A 103 61.71 -3.37 -41.12
C PHE A 103 60.42 -3.70 -40.33
N SER A 104 59.50 -2.74 -40.22
CA SER A 104 58.19 -2.94 -39.59
C SER A 104 57.14 -2.07 -40.25
N ASN A 105 55.92 -2.61 -40.38
CA ASN A 105 54.76 -1.82 -40.76
C ASN A 105 54.28 -1.02 -39.53
N GLU A 106 54.57 0.29 -39.50
CA GLU A 106 54.20 1.21 -38.42
C GLU A 106 52.67 1.24 -38.20
N GLU A 107 51.88 1.13 -39.27
CA GLU A 107 50.41 1.13 -39.19
C GLU A 107 49.88 -0.08 -38.40
N THR A 108 50.53 -1.24 -38.55
CA THR A 108 50.12 -2.46 -37.82
C THR A 108 50.45 -2.33 -36.33
N SER A 109 51.56 -1.68 -35.99
CA SER A 109 51.98 -1.49 -34.60
C SER A 109 51.06 -0.51 -33.86
N GLN A 110 50.68 0.59 -34.52
CA GLN A 110 49.74 1.57 -33.95
C GLN A 110 48.35 0.95 -33.75
N LYS A 111 47.84 0.21 -34.73
CA LYS A 111 46.55 -0.48 -34.63
C LYS A 111 46.52 -1.54 -33.53
N LEU A 112 47.67 -2.19 -33.28
CA LEU A 112 47.77 -3.17 -32.20
C LEU A 112 47.68 -2.50 -30.82
N GLU A 113 48.33 -1.35 -30.64
CA GLU A 113 48.26 -0.60 -29.37
C GLU A 113 46.85 -0.05 -29.12
N THR A 114 46.17 0.51 -30.13
CA THR A 114 44.78 0.97 -29.96
C THR A 114 43.83 -0.15 -29.59
N LEU A 115 43.96 -1.32 -30.21
CA LEU A 115 43.16 -2.51 -29.88
C LEU A 115 43.44 -3.04 -28.47
N LYS A 116 44.66 -2.91 -27.95
CA LYS A 116 44.97 -3.26 -26.56
C LYS A 116 44.30 -2.29 -25.59
N GLU A 117 44.40 -0.99 -25.84
CA GLU A 117 43.75 0.02 -25.01
C GLU A 117 42.23 -0.15 -24.98
N GLU A 118 41.61 -0.42 -26.14
CA GLU A 118 40.18 -0.68 -26.22
C GLU A 118 39.78 -1.95 -25.46
N ASN A 119 40.58 -3.02 -25.55
CA ASN A 119 40.34 -4.24 -24.77
C ASN A 119 40.41 -4.01 -23.27
N GLU A 120 41.38 -3.24 -22.78
CA GLU A 120 41.48 -2.94 -21.35
C GLU A 120 40.28 -2.10 -20.87
N LYS A 121 39.86 -1.10 -21.64
CA LYS A 121 38.64 -0.32 -21.34
C LYS A 121 37.40 -1.20 -21.30
N LEU A 122 37.25 -2.12 -22.25
CA LEU A 122 36.11 -3.06 -22.28
C LEU A 122 36.14 -4.00 -21.08
N LYS A 123 37.31 -4.50 -20.66
CA LYS A 123 37.44 -5.31 -19.45
C LYS A 123 37.01 -4.55 -18.19
N GLU A 124 37.44 -3.30 -18.05
CA GLU A 124 37.02 -2.44 -16.93
C GLU A 124 35.50 -2.22 -16.93
N GLN A 125 34.91 -1.93 -18.09
CA GLN A 125 33.46 -1.79 -18.22
C GLN A 125 32.71 -3.06 -17.83
N ILE A 126 33.18 -4.23 -18.29
CA ILE A 126 32.59 -5.53 -17.93
C ILE A 126 32.67 -5.76 -16.41
N GLN A 127 33.80 -5.45 -15.77
CA GLN A 127 33.93 -5.59 -14.32
C GLN A 127 32.97 -4.69 -13.56
N ASN A 128 32.82 -3.43 -14.01
CA ASN A 128 31.90 -2.48 -13.38
C ASN A 128 30.44 -2.92 -13.54
N LEU A 129 30.03 -3.30 -14.74
CA LEU A 129 28.68 -3.81 -15.01
C LEU A 129 28.39 -5.10 -14.25
N THR A 130 29.39 -5.96 -14.06
CA THR A 130 29.24 -7.19 -13.26
C THR A 130 28.95 -6.85 -11.80
N LYS A 131 29.69 -5.91 -11.21
CA LYS A 131 29.47 -5.45 -9.83
C LYS A 131 28.09 -4.81 -9.66
N GLU A 132 27.69 -3.95 -10.59
CA GLU A 132 26.37 -3.30 -10.57
C GLU A 132 25.24 -4.34 -10.66
N ASN A 133 25.38 -5.34 -11.53
CA ASN A 133 24.39 -6.42 -11.66
C ASN A 133 24.29 -7.27 -10.37
N GLU A 134 25.41 -7.54 -9.70
CA GLU A 134 25.40 -8.21 -8.39
C GLU A 134 24.71 -7.38 -7.31
N GLN A 135 24.97 -6.07 -7.27
CA GLN A 135 24.28 -5.15 -6.35
C GLN A 135 22.77 -5.15 -6.60
N LEU A 136 22.34 -4.99 -7.85
CA LEU A 136 20.93 -5.01 -8.23
C LEU A 136 20.25 -6.35 -7.90
N LYS A 137 20.94 -7.48 -8.08
CA LYS A 137 20.42 -8.80 -7.67
C LYS A 137 20.20 -8.87 -6.17
N ASN A 138 21.13 -8.35 -5.38
CA ASN A 138 21.02 -8.33 -3.92
C ASN A 138 19.88 -7.42 -3.45
N GLU A 139 19.73 -6.23 -4.03
CA GLU A 139 18.63 -5.31 -3.75
C GLU A 139 17.27 -5.95 -4.10
N ASN A 140 17.17 -6.59 -5.27
CA ASN A 140 15.94 -7.26 -5.68
C ASN A 140 15.59 -8.42 -4.72
N ALA A 141 16.58 -9.19 -4.26
CA ALA A 141 16.35 -10.22 -3.25
C ALA A 141 15.87 -9.65 -1.91
N GLN A 142 16.41 -8.51 -1.46
CA GLN A 142 15.96 -7.82 -0.25
C GLN A 142 14.53 -7.28 -0.39
N LEU A 143 14.22 -6.67 -1.53
CA LEU A 143 12.87 -6.16 -1.81
C LEU A 143 11.84 -7.29 -1.82
N LYS A 144 12.14 -8.43 -2.44
CA LYS A 144 11.26 -9.61 -2.41
C LYS A 144 10.99 -10.10 -0.99
N ARG A 145 12.00 -10.12 -0.12
CA ARG A 145 11.80 -10.48 1.31
C ARG A 145 10.88 -9.48 2.00
N ARG A 146 11.12 -8.17 1.83
CA ARG A 146 10.26 -7.13 2.41
C ARG A 146 8.81 -7.23 1.95
N ILE A 147 8.57 -7.53 0.67
CA ILE A 147 7.23 -7.74 0.14
C ILE A 147 6.57 -8.94 0.83
N SER A 148 7.27 -10.07 0.95
CA SER A 148 6.75 -11.26 1.63
C SER A 148 6.42 -11.00 3.10
N ASP A 149 7.26 -10.24 3.81
CA ASP A 149 7.02 -9.88 5.21
C ASP A 149 5.80 -8.96 5.35
N LEU A 150 5.67 -7.97 4.46
CA LEU A 150 4.51 -7.07 4.43
C LEU A 150 3.20 -7.81 4.11
N GLU A 151 3.23 -8.76 3.17
CA GLU A 151 2.07 -9.60 2.86
C GLU A 151 1.64 -10.43 4.06
N LYS A 152 2.61 -11.00 4.81
CA LYS A 152 2.34 -11.73 6.04
C LYS A 152 1.71 -10.83 7.11
N HIS A 153 2.32 -9.68 7.39
CA HIS A 153 1.77 -8.72 8.36
C HIS A 153 0.37 -8.24 7.97
N LEU A 154 0.12 -7.98 6.68
CA LEU A 154 -1.20 -7.57 6.21
C LEU A 154 -2.25 -8.68 6.38
N LYS A 155 -1.87 -9.94 6.17
CA LYS A 155 -2.75 -11.08 6.40
C LYS A 155 -3.07 -11.25 7.88
N GLU A 156 -2.05 -11.12 8.75
CA GLU A 156 -2.19 -11.22 10.21
C GLU A 156 -3.07 -10.10 10.76
N ALA A 157 -2.78 -8.84 10.39
CA ALA A 157 -3.56 -7.68 10.81
C ALA A 157 -5.03 -7.79 10.38
N LYS A 158 -5.28 -8.14 9.11
CA LYS A 158 -6.66 -8.34 8.63
C LYS A 158 -7.36 -9.47 9.38
N ALA A 159 -6.70 -10.57 9.66
CA ALA A 159 -7.32 -11.70 10.37
C ALA A 159 -7.66 -11.33 11.82
N GLN A 160 -6.73 -10.66 12.51
CA GLN A 160 -6.90 -10.27 13.91
C GLN A 160 -7.97 -9.18 14.06
N ASP A 161 -7.87 -8.08 13.32
CA ASP A 161 -8.80 -6.97 13.42
C ASP A 161 -10.22 -7.40 13.07
N ILE A 162 -10.40 -8.19 12.00
CA ILE A 162 -11.73 -8.64 11.58
C ILE A 162 -12.33 -9.59 12.63
N SER A 163 -11.55 -10.53 13.16
CA SER A 163 -12.04 -11.47 14.17
C SER A 163 -12.43 -10.75 15.47
N GLU A 164 -11.58 -9.85 15.97
CA GLU A 164 -11.85 -9.10 17.19
C GLU A 164 -13.06 -8.19 17.04
N LEU A 165 -13.16 -7.45 15.92
CA LEU A 165 -14.32 -6.61 15.62
C LEU A 165 -15.60 -7.43 15.49
N GLN A 166 -15.54 -8.61 14.88
CA GLN A 166 -16.71 -9.46 14.72
C GLN A 166 -17.20 -10.02 16.06
N VAL A 167 -16.28 -10.37 16.97
CA VAL A 167 -16.62 -10.74 18.36
C VAL A 167 -17.26 -9.56 19.09
N GLN A 168 -16.70 -8.35 18.99
CA GLN A 168 -17.27 -7.15 19.59
C GLN A 168 -18.68 -6.85 19.07
N ILE A 169 -18.88 -6.91 17.75
CA ILE A 169 -20.20 -6.71 17.12
C ILE A 169 -21.21 -7.74 17.63
N ASN A 170 -20.83 -9.00 17.73
CA ASN A 170 -21.72 -10.06 18.23
C ASN A 170 -22.11 -9.82 19.70
N ASN A 171 -21.15 -9.43 20.54
CA ASN A 171 -21.39 -9.11 21.95
C ASN A 171 -22.34 -7.91 22.10
N LEU A 172 -22.06 -6.81 21.39
CA LEU A 172 -22.93 -5.63 21.40
C LEU A 172 -24.33 -5.94 20.85
N THR A 173 -24.43 -6.78 19.82
CA THR A 173 -25.72 -7.21 19.28
C THR A 173 -26.53 -8.00 20.31
N ARG A 174 -25.87 -8.88 21.08
CA ARG A 174 -26.51 -9.63 22.16
C ARG A 174 -26.96 -8.69 23.29
N GLU A 175 -26.09 -7.81 23.74
CA GLU A 175 -26.42 -6.83 24.79
C GLU A 175 -27.61 -5.94 24.38
N ASN A 176 -27.65 -5.49 23.12
CA ASN A 176 -28.76 -4.70 22.59
C ASN A 176 -30.10 -5.48 22.63
N ARG A 177 -30.08 -6.79 22.32
CA ARG A 177 -31.27 -7.64 22.43
C ARG A 177 -31.73 -7.77 23.89
N GLU A 178 -30.80 -8.04 24.81
CA GLU A 178 -31.11 -8.16 26.25
C GLU A 178 -31.68 -6.84 26.81
N LEU A 179 -31.14 -5.69 26.39
CA LEU A 179 -31.66 -4.37 26.76
C LEU A 179 -33.07 -4.13 26.19
N LYS A 180 -33.33 -4.50 24.94
CA LYS A 180 -34.66 -4.40 24.34
C LYS A 180 -35.70 -5.24 25.09
N GLU A 181 -35.34 -6.45 25.49
CA GLU A 181 -36.21 -7.31 26.30
C GLU A 181 -36.50 -6.70 27.69
N LYS A 182 -35.45 -6.16 28.35
CA LYS A 182 -35.63 -5.43 29.63
C LYS A 182 -36.57 -4.25 29.48
N ILE A 183 -36.41 -3.44 28.43
CA ILE A 183 -37.30 -2.31 28.14
C ILE A 183 -38.74 -2.80 27.94
N ALA A 184 -38.97 -3.83 27.13
CA ALA A 184 -40.30 -4.37 26.91
C ALA A 184 -40.96 -4.86 28.20
N ASN A 185 -40.21 -5.57 29.05
CA ASN A 185 -40.69 -6.03 30.36
C ASN A 185 -41.03 -4.87 31.30
N GLN A 186 -40.19 -3.84 31.34
CA GLN A 186 -40.45 -2.63 32.13
C GLN A 186 -41.69 -1.88 31.62
N THR A 187 -41.84 -1.73 30.30
CA THR A 187 -43.03 -1.13 29.68
C THR A 187 -44.31 -1.90 30.06
N ASN A 188 -44.27 -3.23 30.00
CA ASN A 188 -45.40 -4.07 30.42
C ASN A 188 -45.73 -3.87 31.90
N THR A 189 -44.71 -3.82 32.77
CA THR A 189 -44.88 -3.58 34.21
C THR A 189 -45.51 -2.22 34.47
N ILE A 190 -45.04 -1.17 33.80
CA ILE A 190 -45.60 0.19 33.90
C ILE A 190 -47.06 0.20 33.46
N ASN A 191 -47.41 -0.47 32.36
CA ASN A 191 -48.79 -0.55 31.88
C ASN A 191 -49.70 -1.27 32.89
N GLN A 192 -49.23 -2.37 33.48
CA GLN A 192 -49.97 -3.08 34.53
C GLN A 192 -50.16 -2.22 35.77
N LEU A 193 -49.13 -1.51 36.23
CA LEU A 193 -49.21 -0.60 37.36
C LEU A 193 -50.19 0.55 37.09
N LYS A 194 -50.15 1.13 35.88
CA LYS A 194 -51.09 2.18 35.47
C LYS A 194 -52.53 1.69 35.44
N ALA A 195 -52.76 0.46 34.97
CA ALA A 195 -54.09 -0.16 35.00
C ALA A 195 -54.59 -0.39 36.43
N LYS A 196 -53.73 -0.93 37.32
CA LYS A 196 -54.03 -1.10 38.74
C LYS A 196 -54.33 0.25 39.43
N ALA A 197 -53.55 1.28 39.15
CA ALA A 197 -53.77 2.62 39.71
C ALA A 197 -55.14 3.17 39.30
N LYS A 198 -55.50 3.08 38.01
CA LYS A 198 -56.83 3.49 37.52
C LYS A 198 -57.97 2.71 38.19
N PHE A 199 -57.79 1.40 38.36
CA PHE A 199 -58.79 0.56 39.03
C PHE A 199 -58.98 0.94 40.50
N LEU A 200 -57.89 1.19 41.23
CA LEU A 200 -57.96 1.66 42.62
C LEU A 200 -58.57 3.07 42.73
N GLU A 201 -58.27 3.96 41.79
CA GLU A 201 -58.89 5.28 41.70
C GLU A 201 -60.40 5.18 41.50
N GLN A 202 -60.86 4.28 40.62
CA GLN A 202 -62.27 4.00 40.44
C GLN A 202 -62.92 3.45 41.71
N GLN A 203 -62.32 2.45 42.36
CA GLN A 203 -62.84 1.91 43.63
C GLN A 203 -62.94 2.99 44.71
N ASN A 204 -61.92 3.85 44.84
CA ASN A 204 -61.95 4.94 45.80
C ASN A 204 -63.09 5.93 45.52
N ASN A 205 -63.38 6.24 44.24
CA ASN A 205 -64.51 7.09 43.87
C ASN A 205 -65.86 6.42 44.16
N GLU A 206 -65.98 5.12 43.93
CA GLU A 206 -67.16 4.33 44.29
C GLU A 206 -67.36 4.32 45.82
N TYR A 207 -66.33 4.05 46.61
CA TYR A 207 -66.40 4.12 48.07
C TYR A 207 -66.78 5.50 48.58
N ARG A 208 -66.19 6.58 48.02
CA ARG A 208 -66.57 7.96 48.37
C ARG A 208 -68.06 8.20 48.12
N THR A 209 -68.57 7.76 46.98
CA THR A 209 -69.99 7.91 46.61
C THR A 209 -70.90 7.11 47.54
N LEU A 210 -70.53 5.87 47.88
CA LEU A 210 -71.27 5.04 48.84
C LEU A 210 -71.30 5.68 50.22
N ILE A 211 -70.18 6.20 50.72
CA ILE A 211 -70.09 6.90 52.00
C ILE A 211 -71.00 8.15 51.98
N THR A 212 -70.95 8.97 50.93
CA THR A 212 -71.82 10.14 50.79
C THR A 212 -73.30 9.75 50.81
N LYS A 213 -73.70 8.70 50.05
CA LYS A 213 -75.09 8.20 50.06
C LYS A 213 -75.52 7.72 51.44
N LEU A 214 -74.68 6.97 52.15
CA LEU A 214 -74.98 6.49 53.50
C LEU A 214 -75.15 7.65 54.49
N LEU A 215 -74.29 8.67 54.40
CA LEU A 215 -74.41 9.88 55.22
C LEU A 215 -75.71 10.64 54.91
N GLU A 216 -76.07 10.80 53.64
CA GLU A 216 -77.34 11.42 53.24
C GLU A 216 -78.57 10.61 53.71
N GLU A 217 -78.53 9.28 53.60
CA GLU A 217 -79.60 8.41 54.11
C GLU A 217 -79.73 8.48 55.64
N GLN A 218 -78.60 8.52 56.35
CA GLN A 218 -78.60 8.66 57.81
C GLN A 218 -79.14 10.03 58.24
N ALA A 219 -78.74 11.09 57.54
CA ALA A 219 -79.29 12.44 57.75
C ALA A 219 -80.81 12.45 57.52
N LYS A 220 -81.29 11.92 56.39
CA LYS A 220 -82.73 11.83 56.09
C LYS A 220 -83.51 11.01 57.12
N LYS A 221 -82.99 9.85 57.53
CA LYS A 221 -83.61 9.04 58.60
C LYS A 221 -83.67 9.79 59.92
N SER A 222 -82.62 10.52 60.27
CA SER A 222 -82.61 11.36 61.48
C SER A 222 -83.66 12.47 61.38
N GLU A 223 -83.74 13.20 60.27
CA GLU A 223 -84.75 14.22 60.02
C GLU A 223 -86.17 13.64 60.09
N GLN A 224 -86.42 12.49 59.45
CA GLN A 224 -87.70 11.79 59.52
C GLN A 224 -88.05 11.40 60.96
N SER A 225 -87.09 10.87 61.73
CA SER A 225 -87.28 10.55 63.13
C SER A 225 -87.60 11.80 63.97
N TYR A 226 -86.92 12.92 63.73
CA TYR A 226 -87.21 14.20 64.39
C TYR A 226 -88.61 14.71 64.02
N ILE A 227 -88.99 14.66 62.74
CA ILE A 227 -90.32 15.06 62.25
C ILE A 227 -91.41 14.16 62.85
N GLU A 228 -91.19 12.84 62.89
CA GLU A 228 -92.13 11.90 63.51
C GLU A 228 -92.27 12.15 65.01
N LYS A 229 -91.17 12.37 65.73
CA LYS A 229 -91.20 12.70 67.16
C LYS A 229 -91.97 14.01 67.40
N ALA A 230 -91.70 15.06 66.61
CA ALA A 230 -92.42 16.33 66.69
C ALA A 230 -93.92 16.18 66.36
N LYS A 231 -94.28 15.33 65.37
CA LYS A 231 -95.69 15.00 65.06
C LYS A 231 -96.37 14.29 66.23
N ARG A 232 -95.70 13.32 66.86
CA ARG A 232 -96.22 12.63 68.07
C ARG A 232 -96.40 13.60 69.23
N GLU A 233 -95.42 14.46 69.48
CA GLU A 233 -95.53 15.50 70.53
C GLU A 233 -96.68 16.46 70.26
N LYS A 234 -96.88 16.89 69.00
CA LYS A 234 -98.03 17.72 68.62
C LYS A 234 -99.37 17.01 68.80
N LEU A 235 -99.45 15.71 68.49
CA LEU A 235 -100.65 14.89 68.73
C LEU A 235 -100.94 14.76 70.23
N ILE A 236 -99.94 14.45 71.04
CA ILE A 236 -100.07 14.35 72.51
C ILE A 236 -100.49 15.71 73.09
N GLY A 237 -99.85 16.80 72.68
CA GLY A 237 -100.23 18.16 73.07
C GLY A 237 -101.67 18.50 72.68
N SER A 238 -102.11 18.12 71.46
CA SER A 238 -103.49 18.33 71.02
C SER A 238 -104.51 17.53 71.83
N VAL A 239 -104.19 16.28 72.19
CA VAL A 239 -105.04 15.46 73.05
C VAL A 239 -105.14 16.09 74.44
N ILE A 240 -104.02 16.49 75.05
CA ILE A 240 -104.01 17.15 76.36
C ILE A 240 -104.84 18.44 76.32
N LEU A 241 -104.68 19.28 75.29
CA LEU A 241 -105.42 20.55 75.18
C LEU A 241 -106.93 20.32 75.01
N LYS A 242 -107.33 19.31 74.23
CA LYS A 242 -108.75 18.92 74.10
C LYS A 242 -109.31 18.40 75.42
N THR A 243 -108.56 17.56 76.13
CA THR A 243 -108.97 17.06 77.45
C THR A 243 -109.08 18.20 78.47
N LEU A 244 -108.15 19.15 78.44
CA LEU A 244 -108.19 20.34 79.29
C LEU A 244 -109.40 21.22 78.96
N LEU A 245 -109.71 21.46 77.69
CA LEU A 245 -110.89 22.23 77.28
C LEU A 245 -112.19 21.54 77.69
N VAL A 246 -112.28 20.22 77.58
CA VAL A 246 -113.45 19.45 78.06
C VAL A 246 -113.54 19.54 79.58
N ALA A 247 -112.44 19.37 80.30
CA ALA A 247 -112.41 19.50 81.75
C ALA A 247 -112.85 20.90 82.21
N THR A 248 -112.30 21.97 81.62
CA THR A 248 -112.69 23.36 81.89
C THR A 248 -114.13 23.65 81.49
N GLY A 249 -114.61 23.06 80.39
CA GLY A 249 -116.01 23.13 79.98
C GLY A 249 -116.94 22.48 81.01
N ILE A 250 -116.54 21.32 81.56
CA ILE A 250 -117.28 20.61 82.61
C ILE A 250 -117.26 21.40 83.92
N THR A 251 -116.11 21.88 84.40
CA THR A 251 -116.05 22.73 85.61
C THR A 251 -116.75 24.06 85.42
N GLY A 252 -116.70 24.64 84.23
CA GLY A 252 -117.47 25.83 83.87
C GLY A 252 -118.98 25.58 83.90
N LEU A 253 -119.43 24.44 83.37
CA LEU A 253 -120.84 24.01 83.42
C LEU A 253 -121.30 23.74 84.85
N ILE A 254 -120.51 23.02 85.64
CA ILE A 254 -120.81 22.75 87.06
C ILE A 254 -120.83 24.06 87.85
N GLY A 255 -119.84 24.93 87.65
CA GLY A 255 -119.78 26.26 88.26
C GLY A 255 -120.97 27.13 87.86
N PHE A 256 -121.40 27.08 86.59
CA PHE A 256 -122.58 27.80 86.11
C PHE A 256 -123.88 27.22 86.69
N LEU A 257 -124.02 25.90 86.80
CA LEU A 257 -125.16 25.25 87.44
C LEU A 257 -125.25 25.59 88.93
N LEU A 258 -124.13 25.54 89.65
CA LEU A 258 -124.06 25.97 91.06
C LEU A 258 -124.33 27.47 91.23
N TYR A 259 -123.85 28.32 90.32
CA TYR A 259 -124.16 29.76 90.31
C TYR A 259 -125.65 30.02 90.03
N ARG A 260 -126.26 29.26 89.12
CA ARG A 260 -127.69 29.35 88.79
C ARG A 260 -128.55 28.91 89.97
N ASP A 261 -128.19 27.81 90.62
CA ASP A 261 -128.87 27.36 91.85
C ASP A 261 -128.70 28.38 92.96
N LYS A 262 -127.51 28.96 93.19
CA LYS A 262 -127.35 30.05 94.17
C LYS A 262 -128.25 31.25 93.85
N ARG A 263 -128.37 31.64 92.59
CA ARG A 263 -129.28 32.73 92.18
C ARG A 263 -130.76 32.41 92.36
N SER A 264 -131.16 31.13 92.34
CA SER A 264 -132.54 30.75 92.65
C SER A 264 -132.87 30.87 94.14
N TRP A 265 -131.86 30.92 95.02
CA TRP A 265 -132.04 31.11 96.47
C TRP A 265 -132.11 32.60 96.87
N GLU A 266 -131.60 33.53 96.06
CA GLU A 266 -131.62 34.97 96.38
C GLU A 266 -132.87 35.72 95.86
N TYR A 267 -133.74 35.08 95.06
CA TYR A 267 -134.98 35.67 94.54
C TYR A 267 -136.23 34.79 94.73
N GLY A 268 -136.18 33.82 95.65
CA GLY A 268 -137.19 32.76 95.83
C GLY A 268 -137.89 32.69 97.18
N GLY A 269 -138.05 33.82 97.89
CA GLY A 269 -138.95 33.99 99.05
C GLY A 269 -138.88 35.45 99.53
N LEU A 270 -139.96 36.22 99.76
CA LEU A 270 -141.34 35.92 100.16
C LEU A 270 -141.46 34.86 101.25
#